data_AF-A0A1Q6DHN8-F1
#
_entry.id   AF-A0A1Q6DHN8-F1
#
_cell.length_a   1.000
_cell.length_b   1.000
_cell.length_c   1.000
_cell.angle_alpha   90.00
_cell.angle_beta   90.00
_cell.angle_gamma   90.00
#
_symmetry.space_group_name_H-M   'P 1'
#
loop_
_entity.id
_entity.type
_entity.pdbx_description
1 polymer ?
#
loop_
_entity_poly.entity_id
_entity_poly.type
_entity_poly.pdbx_seq_one_letter_code
_entity_poly.pdbx_strand_id
1 'polypeptide(L)'
;MNRILLLPAWIVVLLLFPLPAASSAFEISIDVAPYFLNIQNAEGQVVTVHTSIAYEDVAAHTVYLNGVSISDWKADDRGNFVGKFQMEEIKALPLYHNDYNSLTLDGITVDEKPFFGQTDIMVINVIPTADQE
;
A
#
# COMPACT_ATOMS: atom_id res chain seq x y z
N MET A 1 -19.17 46.23 54.47
CA MET A 1 -19.43 44.78 54.39
C MET A 1 -19.16 44.32 52.96
N ASN A 2 -17.95 43.84 52.69
CA ASN A 2 -17.56 43.33 51.37
C ASN A 2 -18.00 41.86 51.26
N ARG A 3 -18.90 41.56 50.33
CA ARG A 3 -19.24 40.18 49.96
C ARG A 3 -18.26 39.76 48.87
N ILE A 4 -17.19 39.07 49.27
CA ILE A 4 -16.26 38.42 48.34
C ILE A 4 -16.99 37.19 47.77
N LEU A 5 -17.28 37.25 46.48
CA LEU A 5 -17.93 36.19 45.72
C LEU A 5 -16.86 35.13 45.39
N LEU A 6 -16.89 33.99 46.10
CA LEU A 6 -16.05 32.83 45.81
C LEU A 6 -16.64 32.08 44.61
N LEU A 7 -16.06 32.26 43.43
CA LEU A 7 -16.29 31.37 42.28
C LEU A 7 -15.57 30.04 42.53
N PRO A 8 -16.22 28.87 42.32
CA PRO A 8 -15.57 27.58 42.49
C PRO A 8 -14.56 27.35 41.36
N ALA A 9 -13.30 27.13 41.75
CA ALA A 9 -12.17 26.81 40.88
C ALA A 9 -12.24 25.39 40.30
N TRP A 10 -13.36 25.05 39.63
CA TRP A 10 -13.67 23.69 39.14
C TRP A 10 -13.90 23.65 37.62
N ILE A 11 -13.39 24.61 36.86
CA ILE A 11 -13.59 24.67 35.40
C ILE A 11 -12.31 25.10 34.66
N VAL A 12 -11.18 24.40 34.82
CA VAL A 12 -10.06 24.51 33.85
C VAL A 12 -9.20 23.23 33.81
N VAL A 13 -9.78 22.04 33.63
CA VAL A 13 -8.99 20.82 33.34
C VAL A 13 -9.73 19.94 32.32
N LEU A 14 -10.07 20.48 31.15
CA LEU A 14 -10.70 19.67 30.10
C LEU A 14 -10.45 20.17 28.66
N LEU A 15 -9.25 20.66 28.34
CA LEU A 15 -8.91 21.14 26.99
C LEU A 15 -7.51 20.69 26.51
N LEU A 16 -7.02 19.56 26.99
CA LEU A 16 -5.75 18.95 26.53
C LEU A 16 -5.95 17.49 26.11
N PHE A 17 -7.10 17.16 25.52
CA PHE A 17 -7.21 15.95 24.73
C PHE A 17 -6.62 16.26 23.35
N PRO A 18 -5.48 15.67 22.94
CA PRO A 18 -5.06 15.74 21.55
C PRO A 18 -6.18 15.14 20.70
N LEU A 19 -6.76 15.97 19.83
CA LEU A 19 -7.67 15.48 18.80
C LEU A 19 -6.90 14.43 17.98
N PRO A 20 -7.48 13.26 17.68
CA PRO A 20 -6.85 12.35 16.73
C PRO A 20 -6.66 13.12 15.43
N ALA A 21 -5.40 13.30 15.02
CA ALA A 21 -5.10 13.87 13.72
C ALA A 21 -5.69 12.91 12.69
N ALA A 22 -6.67 13.37 11.90
CA ALA A 22 -7.12 12.65 10.74
C ALA A 22 -5.95 12.59 9.76
N SER A 23 -5.20 11.49 9.80
CA SER A 23 -4.13 11.23 8.84
C SER A 23 -4.81 10.75 7.56
N SER A 24 -5.07 11.69 6.64
CA SER A 24 -5.56 11.37 5.30
C SER A 24 -4.42 10.73 4.51
N ALA A 25 -4.61 9.51 4.05
CA ALA A 25 -3.67 8.89 3.13
C ALA A 25 -3.60 9.69 1.83
N PHE A 26 -2.39 9.91 1.31
CA PHE A 26 -2.21 10.54 0.01
C PHE A 26 -2.06 9.48 -1.10
N GLU A 27 -2.52 9.83 -2.28
CA GLU A 27 -2.50 8.93 -3.43
C GLU A 27 -1.19 9.07 -4.20
N ILE A 28 -0.65 7.94 -4.65
CA ILE A 28 0.52 7.84 -5.52
C ILE A 28 0.14 7.05 -6.78
N SER A 29 0.84 7.28 -7.87
CA SER A 29 0.70 6.45 -9.08
C SER A 29 1.52 5.18 -8.92
N ILE A 30 0.94 4.05 -9.34
CA ILE A 30 1.62 2.76 -9.38
C ILE A 30 1.47 2.10 -10.75
N ASP A 31 2.46 1.29 -11.11
CA ASP A 31 2.42 0.39 -12.26
C ASP A 31 2.86 -1.01 -11.83
N VAL A 32 2.12 -2.04 -12.25
CA VAL A 32 2.29 -3.41 -11.79
C VAL A 32 2.75 -4.29 -12.94
N ALA A 33 3.89 -4.95 -12.74
CA ALA A 33 4.45 -5.93 -13.65
C ALA A 33 4.39 -7.34 -13.04
N PRO A 34 3.90 -8.35 -13.78
CA PRO A 34 3.32 -8.25 -15.12
C PRO A 34 1.90 -7.66 -15.10
N TYR A 35 1.53 -6.93 -16.16
CA TYR A 35 0.16 -6.44 -16.38
C TYR A 35 -0.85 -7.58 -16.66
N PHE A 36 -0.38 -8.64 -17.33
CA PHE A 36 -1.13 -9.87 -17.54
C PHE A 36 -0.64 -10.93 -16.55
N LEU A 37 -1.40 -11.13 -15.46
CA LEU A 37 -1.10 -12.16 -14.48
C LEU A 37 -1.72 -13.49 -14.90
N ASN A 38 -0.89 -14.42 -15.38
CA ASN A 38 -1.34 -15.76 -15.69
C ASN A 38 -1.29 -16.67 -14.46
N ILE A 39 -2.45 -17.12 -13.99
CA ILE A 39 -2.54 -17.97 -12.80
C ILE A 39 -1.90 -19.35 -13.00
N GLN A 40 -1.93 -19.89 -14.23
CA GLN A 40 -1.34 -21.21 -14.55
C GLN A 40 0.18 -21.19 -14.66
N ASN A 41 0.78 -20.01 -14.80
CA ASN A 41 2.20 -19.92 -15.03
C ASN A 41 2.99 -20.21 -13.73
N ALA A 42 3.67 -21.35 -13.64
CA ALA A 42 4.57 -21.65 -12.53
C ALA A 42 5.89 -20.85 -12.61
N GLU A 43 6.22 -20.30 -13.78
CA GLU A 43 7.46 -19.59 -14.05
C GLU A 43 7.28 -18.08 -13.85
N GLY A 44 7.64 -17.60 -12.67
CA GLY A 44 7.54 -16.19 -12.31
C GLY A 44 7.46 -16.07 -10.80
N GLN A 45 8.52 -15.56 -10.18
CA GLN A 45 8.63 -15.57 -8.72
C GLN A 45 8.01 -14.35 -8.07
N VAL A 46 7.92 -13.22 -8.79
CA VAL A 46 7.58 -11.94 -8.17
C VAL A 46 6.64 -11.08 -9.02
N VAL A 47 5.72 -10.39 -8.35
CA VAL A 47 4.99 -9.23 -8.87
C VAL A 47 5.77 -7.99 -8.45
N THR A 48 6.12 -7.13 -9.41
CA THR A 48 6.87 -5.89 -9.18
C THR A 48 5.96 -4.70 -9.31
N VAL A 49 5.99 -3.79 -8.34
CA VAL A 49 5.20 -2.56 -8.32
C VAL A 49 6.14 -1.37 -8.38
N HIS A 50 6.10 -0.64 -9.49
CA HIS A 50 6.74 0.66 -9.64
C HIS A 50 5.84 1.74 -9.07
N THR A 51 6.41 2.75 -8.43
CA THR A 51 5.65 3.82 -7.79
C THR A 51 6.15 5.20 -8.17
N SER A 52 5.36 6.23 -7.88
CA SER A 52 5.77 7.64 -8.01
C SER A 52 6.27 8.26 -6.70
N ILE A 53 6.42 7.48 -5.62
CA ILE A 53 6.95 7.97 -4.33
C ILE A 53 8.45 7.72 -4.24
N ALA A 54 9.18 8.65 -3.62
CA ALA A 54 10.62 8.50 -3.43
C ALA A 54 10.92 7.30 -2.52
N TYR A 55 11.96 6.54 -2.87
CA TYR A 55 12.38 5.37 -2.10
C TYR A 55 12.70 5.70 -0.63
N GLU A 56 13.36 6.83 -0.40
CA GLU A 56 13.78 7.27 0.92
C GLU A 56 12.62 7.65 1.86
N ASP A 57 11.46 7.97 1.30
CA ASP A 57 10.30 8.36 2.08
C ASP A 57 9.53 7.15 2.62
N VAL A 58 9.73 5.94 2.09
CA VAL A 58 8.87 4.79 2.40
C VAL A 58 9.41 3.97 3.56
N ALA A 59 8.58 3.72 4.59
CA ALA A 59 8.88 2.72 5.61
C ALA A 59 8.54 1.32 5.05
N ALA A 60 9.47 0.74 4.28
CA ALA A 60 9.24 -0.41 3.40
C ALA A 60 8.51 -1.60 4.06
N HIS A 61 8.84 -1.96 5.30
CA HIS A 61 8.19 -3.06 6.03
C HIS A 61 6.69 -2.87 6.33
N THR A 62 6.16 -1.67 6.07
CA THR A 62 4.73 -1.35 6.24
C THR A 62 3.94 -1.47 4.94
N VAL A 63 4.59 -1.85 3.83
CA VAL A 63 3.96 -1.86 2.51
C VAL A 63 3.26 -3.19 2.22
N TYR A 64 2.00 -3.09 1.78
CA TYR A 64 1.16 -4.21 1.40
C TYR A 64 0.57 -4.00 -0.01
N LEU A 65 0.28 -5.10 -0.70
CA LEU A 65 -0.47 -5.13 -1.96
C LEU A 65 -1.70 -6.01 -1.76
N ASN A 66 -2.89 -5.41 -1.66
CA ASN A 66 -4.13 -6.09 -1.26
C ASN A 66 -3.96 -6.93 0.02
N GLY A 67 -3.19 -6.43 0.98
CA GLY A 67 -2.88 -7.12 2.24
C GLY A 67 -1.75 -8.17 2.17
N VAL A 68 -1.16 -8.43 1.00
CA VAL A 68 0.05 -9.26 0.88
C VAL A 68 1.27 -8.44 1.26
N SER A 69 2.08 -8.93 2.19
CA SER A 69 3.29 -8.25 2.64
C SER A 69 4.36 -8.20 1.54
N ILE A 70 5.06 -7.08 1.46
CA ILE A 70 6.22 -6.94 0.59
C ILE A 70 7.32 -7.96 0.93
N SER A 71 7.98 -8.50 -0.10
CA SER A 71 9.06 -9.49 0.05
C SER A 71 10.46 -8.92 -0.21
N ASP A 72 10.58 -7.93 -1.08
CA ASP A 72 11.84 -7.27 -1.45
C ASP A 72 11.54 -5.85 -1.99
N TRP A 73 12.50 -4.93 -1.92
CA TRP A 73 12.34 -3.56 -2.39
C TRP A 73 13.65 -2.92 -2.79
N LYS A 74 13.58 -1.94 -3.69
CA LYS A 74 14.74 -1.14 -4.13
C LYS A 74 14.30 0.22 -4.66
N ALA A 75 15.26 1.12 -4.85
CA ALA A 75 15.07 2.29 -5.68
C ALA A 75 15.13 1.91 -7.17
N ASP A 76 14.32 2.55 -8.01
CA ASP A 76 14.55 2.57 -9.46
C ASP A 76 15.64 3.58 -9.86
N ASP A 77 15.92 3.68 -11.16
CA ASP A 77 16.93 4.60 -11.71
C ASP A 77 16.56 6.09 -11.54
N ARG A 78 15.33 6.39 -11.10
CA ARG A 78 14.83 7.73 -10.79
C ARG A 78 14.77 8.01 -9.29
N GLY A 79 15.15 7.04 -8.45
CA GLY A 79 15.08 7.14 -7.00
C GLY A 79 13.71 6.84 -6.41
N ASN A 80 12.74 6.36 -7.21
CA ASN A 80 11.41 6.01 -6.71
C ASN A 80 11.40 4.60 -6.11
N PHE A 81 10.45 4.38 -5.20
CA PHE A 81 10.25 3.10 -4.55
C PHE A 81 9.74 2.04 -5.53
N VAL A 82 10.36 0.87 -5.52
CA VAL A 82 9.89 -0.33 -6.23
C VAL A 82 9.73 -1.45 -5.22
N GLY A 83 8.52 -1.96 -5.09
CA GLY A 83 8.21 -3.11 -4.24
C GLY A 83 8.10 -4.40 -5.04
N LYS A 84 8.46 -5.51 -4.42
CA LYS A 84 8.24 -6.86 -4.97
C LYS A 84 7.44 -7.69 -3.99
N PHE A 85 6.54 -8.49 -4.53
CA PHE A 85 5.64 -9.37 -3.80
C PHE A 85 5.76 -10.78 -4.34
N GLN A 86 5.63 -11.78 -3.47
CA GLN A 86 5.69 -13.18 -3.89
C GLN A 86 4.51 -13.49 -4.81
N MET A 87 4.80 -14.05 -5.98
CA MET A 87 3.78 -14.35 -6.99
C MET A 87 2.72 -15.32 -6.46
N GLU A 88 3.14 -16.33 -5.69
CA GLU A 88 2.23 -17.34 -5.13
C GLU A 88 1.20 -16.72 -4.19
N GLU A 89 1.61 -15.77 -3.34
CA GLU A 89 0.71 -15.08 -2.42
C GLU A 89 -0.28 -14.17 -3.16
N ILE A 90 0.17 -13.46 -4.20
CA ILE A 90 -0.71 -12.65 -5.04
C ILE A 90 -1.74 -13.52 -5.77
N LYS A 91 -1.34 -14.68 -6.28
CA LYS A 91 -2.27 -15.63 -6.93
C LYS A 91 -3.26 -16.25 -5.96
N ALA A 92 -2.98 -16.26 -4.66
CA ALA A 92 -3.87 -16.77 -3.63
C ALA A 92 -4.96 -15.76 -3.22
N LEU A 93 -4.90 -14.51 -3.69
CA LEU A 93 -5.95 -13.51 -3.50
C LEU A 93 -7.26 -13.93 -4.21
N PRO A 94 -8.42 -13.41 -3.76
CA PRO A 94 -9.72 -13.69 -4.38
C PRO A 94 -9.89 -12.94 -5.72
N LEU A 95 -9.12 -13.33 -6.73
CA LEU A 95 -9.07 -12.70 -8.05
C LEU A 95 -10.16 -13.25 -8.99
N TYR A 96 -10.73 -12.37 -9.81
CA TYR A 96 -11.61 -12.74 -10.91
C TYR A 96 -10.80 -13.19 -12.13
N HIS A 97 -11.04 -14.40 -12.63
CA HIS A 97 -10.29 -14.94 -13.76
C HIS A 97 -10.84 -14.44 -15.10
N ASN A 98 -9.93 -14.17 -16.04
CA ASN A 98 -10.21 -13.56 -17.35
C ASN A 98 -10.91 -12.20 -17.24
N ASP A 99 -10.55 -11.44 -16.21
CA ASP A 99 -11.11 -10.12 -15.93
C ASP A 99 -10.05 -9.19 -15.32
N TYR A 100 -10.36 -7.90 -15.31
CA TYR A 100 -9.56 -6.89 -14.63
C TYR A 100 -9.75 -6.99 -13.11
N ASN A 101 -8.64 -6.94 -12.39
CA ASN A 101 -8.60 -6.96 -10.93
C ASN A 101 -7.86 -5.74 -10.43
N SER A 102 -8.45 -5.05 -9.46
CA SER A 102 -7.85 -3.88 -8.85
C SER A 102 -6.86 -4.29 -7.77
N LEU A 103 -5.62 -3.84 -7.93
CA LEU A 103 -4.56 -3.97 -6.95
C LEU A 103 -4.28 -2.62 -6.32
N THR A 104 -4.36 -2.59 -5.00
CA THR A 104 -4.10 -1.45 -4.14
C THR A 104 -2.82 -1.72 -3.36
N LEU A 105 -1.82 -0.87 -3.58
CA LEU A 105 -0.64 -0.76 -2.75
C LEU A 105 -0.95 0.24 -1.63
N ASP A 106 -0.68 -0.11 -0.38
CA ASP A 106 -0.79 0.81 0.75
C ASP A 106 0.41 0.66 1.69
N GLY A 107 0.73 1.73 2.41
CA GLY A 107 1.85 1.75 3.33
C GLY A 107 1.98 3.06 4.08
N ILE A 108 3.09 3.21 4.82
CA ILE A 108 3.39 4.38 5.64
C ILE A 108 4.77 4.92 5.26
N THR A 109 4.91 6.23 5.26
CA THR A 109 6.22 6.89 5.11
C THR A 109 7.06 6.81 6.40
N VAL A 110 8.35 7.12 6.32
CA VAL A 110 9.24 7.28 7.49
C VAL A 110 8.78 8.41 8.44
N ASP A 111 7.95 9.33 7.94
CA ASP A 111 7.27 10.40 8.69
C ASP A 111 5.89 10.01 9.24
N GLU A 112 5.54 8.71 9.23
CA GLU A 112 4.25 8.20 9.69
C GLU A 112 3.03 8.68 8.87
N LYS A 113 3.23 9.12 7.62
CA LYS A 113 2.13 9.52 6.73
C LYS A 113 1.68 8.32 5.90
N PRO A 114 0.40 7.94 5.93
CA PRO A 114 -0.10 6.86 5.10
C PRO A 114 -0.15 7.29 3.62
N PHE A 115 0.10 6.34 2.73
CA PHE A 115 -0.06 6.51 1.29
C PHE A 115 -0.76 5.28 0.69
N PHE A 116 -1.36 5.45 -0.48
CA PHE A 116 -1.87 4.34 -1.27
C PHE A 116 -1.78 4.62 -2.76
N GLY A 117 -1.79 3.59 -3.58
CA GLY A 117 -1.94 3.69 -5.03
C GLY A 117 -2.73 2.49 -5.55
N GLN A 118 -3.48 2.68 -6.62
CA GLN A 118 -4.34 1.63 -7.18
C GLN A 118 -4.16 1.55 -8.70
N THR A 119 -4.14 0.33 -9.22
CA THR A 119 -4.18 0.07 -10.67
C THR A 119 -4.84 -1.27 -10.96
N ASP A 120 -5.36 -1.43 -12.16
CA ASP A 120 -6.00 -2.66 -12.60
C ASP A 120 -5.03 -3.50 -13.44
N ILE A 121 -5.00 -4.81 -13.16
CA ILE A 121 -4.27 -5.80 -13.96
C ILE A 121 -5.24 -6.81 -14.58
N MET A 122 -4.87 -7.38 -15.71
CA MET A 122 -5.65 -8.46 -16.34
C MET A 122 -5.20 -9.80 -15.78
N VAL A 123 -6.11 -10.55 -15.15
CA VAL A 123 -5.82 -11.90 -14.66
C VAL A 123 -6.31 -12.90 -15.70
N ILE A 124 -5.41 -13.74 -16.22
CA ILE A 124 -5.73 -14.73 -17.25
C ILE A 124 -5.50 -16.15 -16.72
N ASN A 125 -6.23 -17.10 -17.30
CA ASN A 125 -6.10 -18.52 -16.98
C ASN A 125 -5.75 -19.32 -18.25
N VAL A 126 -4.46 -19.31 -18.62
CA VAL A 126 -3.98 -19.93 -19.85
C VAL A 126 -2.87 -20.93 -19.53
N ILE A 127 -3.06 -22.19 -19.88
CA ILE A 127 -2.01 -23.21 -19.74
C ILE A 127 -0.88 -22.85 -20.71
N PRO A 128 0.36 -22.60 -20.24
CA PRO A 128 1.49 -22.37 -21.13
C PRO A 128 1.66 -23.59 -22.05
N THR A 129 1.67 -23.35 -23.36
CA THR A 129 2.02 -24.42 -24.31
C THR A 129 3.54 -24.41 -24.42
N ALA A 130 4.20 -25.55 -24.23
CA ALA A 130 5.62 -25.63 -24.49
C ALA A 130 5.83 -25.28 -25.97
N ASP A 131 6.60 -24.22 -26.24
CA ASP A 131 6.98 -23.88 -27.62
C ASP A 131 7.68 -25.10 -28.21
N GLN A 132 7.10 -25.67 -29.27
CA GLN A 132 7.72 -26.72 -30.05
C GLN A 132 8.79 -26.05 -30.92
N GLU A 133 9.98 -25.83 -30.37
CA GLU A 133 11.19 -25.52 -31.15
C GLU A 133 11.66 -26.75 -31.96
#